data_AF-A0AAU0PLJ3-F1
#
_entry.id   AF-A0AAU0PLJ3-F1
#
_cell.length_a   1.000
_cell.length_b   1.000
_cell.length_c   1.000
_cell.angle_alpha   90.00
_cell.angle_beta   90.00
_cell.angle_gamma   90.00
#
_symmetry.space_group_name_H-M   'P 1'
#
loop_
_entity.id
_entity.type
_entity.pdbx_description
1 polymer ?
#
loop_
_entity_poly.entity_id
_entity_poly.type
_entity_poly.pdbx_seq_one_letter_code
_entity_poly.pdbx_strand_id
1 'polypeptide(L)'
;MNYEIKNSFIKAKIKSFGAELNSLQKIENDFEYIWQADSQYWARHSPVLFPIVGRLKNDSYFYKDKKYSLSQHGFARDKEFELIKKEDDFIEFSLKNDEETLKNYPFLFELNISYKLEKTKLIISYKVKNRSEDRLYFSIGAHPAFNISSGDF
;
A
#
# COMPACT_ATOMS: atom_id res chain seq x y z
N MET A 1 1.32 13.03 -4.20
CA MET A 1 1.89 13.89 -3.12
C MET A 1 2.73 13.03 -2.18
N ASN A 2 3.72 13.58 -1.46
CA ASN A 2 4.47 12.84 -0.44
C ASN A 2 4.29 13.51 0.93
N TYR A 3 3.77 12.78 1.90
CA TYR A 3 3.40 13.28 3.23
C TYR A 3 4.34 12.77 4.29
N GLU A 4 4.62 13.59 5.30
CA GLU A 4 5.41 13.20 6.46
C GLU A 4 4.55 13.13 7.73
N ILE A 5 4.77 12.08 8.52
CA ILE A 5 4.34 11.94 9.92
C ILE A 5 5.59 11.70 10.78
N LYS A 6 5.60 12.19 12.03
CA LYS A 6 6.73 12.06 12.95
C LYS A 6 6.29 12.07 14.42
N ASN A 7 7.11 11.45 15.27
CA ASN A 7 7.08 11.63 16.71
C ASN A 7 8.52 11.85 17.22
N SER A 8 8.78 11.71 18.52
CA SER A 8 10.12 11.93 19.10
C SER A 8 11.17 10.86 18.73
N PHE A 9 10.78 9.73 18.14
CA PHE A 9 11.66 8.57 17.90
C PHE A 9 11.89 8.27 16.42
N ILE A 10 10.82 8.38 15.62
CA ILE A 10 10.82 8.02 14.20
C ILE A 10 10.00 9.02 13.39
N LYS A 11 10.33 9.13 12.10
CA LYS A 11 9.53 9.83 11.10
C LYS A 11 9.33 8.94 9.88
N ALA A 12 8.18 9.05 9.23
CA ALA A 12 7.82 8.26 8.06
C ALA A 12 7.32 9.16 6.94
N LYS A 13 7.64 8.78 5.70
CA LYS A 13 7.10 9.42 4.50
C LYS A 13 6.26 8.45 3.70
N ILE A 14 5.08 8.91 3.30
CA ILE A 14 4.07 8.13 2.60
C ILE A 14 3.60 8.89 1.37
N LYS A 15 3.76 8.27 0.19
CA LYS A 15 3.19 8.78 -1.05
C LYS A 15 1.69 8.50 -1.08
N SER A 16 0.88 9.48 -1.49
CA SER A 16 -0.54 9.22 -1.79
C SER A 16 -0.71 8.30 -3.00
N PHE A 17 0.23 8.31 -3.95
CA PHE A 17 0.28 7.31 -5.01
C PHE A 17 0.62 5.95 -4.42
N GLY A 18 -0.31 5.00 -4.56
CA GLY A 18 -0.24 3.66 -4.00
C GLY A 18 -0.36 3.58 -2.48
N ALA A 19 -0.64 4.71 -1.81
CA ALA A 19 -0.47 4.85 -0.36
C ALA A 19 0.88 4.26 0.11
N GLU A 20 1.95 4.43 -0.67
CA GLU A 20 3.23 3.72 -0.51
C GLU A 20 4.08 4.35 0.61
N LEU A 21 4.40 3.57 1.65
CA LEU A 21 5.48 3.92 2.59
C LEU A 21 6.81 3.92 1.84
N ASN A 22 7.47 5.08 1.77
CA ASN A 22 8.71 5.23 1.01
C ASN A 22 9.91 5.67 1.88
N SER A 23 9.69 5.94 3.17
CA SER A 23 10.74 6.22 4.15
C SER A 23 10.21 5.92 5.56
N LEU A 24 11.04 5.31 6.39
CA LEU A 24 10.86 5.19 7.84
C LEU A 24 12.23 5.38 8.46
N GLN A 25 12.47 6.52 9.11
CA GLN A 25 13.77 6.91 9.62
C GLN A 25 13.77 7.00 11.14
N LYS A 26 14.81 6.45 11.78
CA LYS A 26 15.08 6.66 13.20
C LYS A 26 15.69 8.05 13.41
N ILE A 27 15.17 8.83 14.35
CA ILE A 27 15.61 10.22 14.58
C ILE A 27 16.99 10.28 15.23
N GLU A 28 17.31 9.35 16.13
CA GLU A 28 18.55 9.37 16.91
C GLU A 28 19.82 9.34 16.06
N ASN A 29 19.81 8.58 14.96
CA ASN A 29 20.99 8.32 14.13
C ASN A 29 20.71 8.42 12.62
N ASP A 30 19.56 8.98 12.24
CA ASP A 30 19.11 9.13 10.86
C ASP A 30 19.14 7.82 10.04
N PHE A 31 19.02 6.65 10.68
CA PHE A 31 18.99 5.38 9.98
C PHE A 31 17.67 5.20 9.21
N GLU A 32 17.75 5.00 7.89
CA GLU A 32 16.61 4.76 7.00
C GLU A 32 16.32 3.26 6.89
N TYR A 33 15.17 2.83 7.43
CA TYR A 33 14.74 1.44 7.42
C TYR A 33 14.22 1.00 6.05
N ILE A 34 13.61 1.88 5.25
CA ILE A 34 12.97 1.50 3.99
C ILE A 34 13.96 1.59 2.83
N TRP A 35 13.98 0.56 1.99
CA TRP A 35 14.75 0.55 0.76
C TRP A 35 14.42 1.74 -0.15
N GLN A 36 15.44 2.38 -0.71
CA GLN A 36 15.32 3.64 -1.46
C GLN A 36 15.08 3.47 -2.97
N ALA A 37 14.53 2.32 -3.37
CA ALA A 37 14.07 2.03 -4.72
C ALA A 37 15.13 2.20 -5.83
N ASP A 38 16.40 1.83 -5.57
CA ASP A 38 17.41 1.80 -6.63
C ASP A 38 16.96 0.85 -7.74
N SER A 39 16.71 1.43 -8.92
CA SER A 39 16.12 0.76 -10.06
C SER A 39 17.02 -0.31 -10.68
N GLN A 40 18.31 -0.30 -10.34
CA GLN A 40 19.22 -1.40 -10.68
C GLN A 40 18.80 -2.72 -10.04
N TYR A 41 18.20 -2.67 -8.84
CA TYR A 41 17.81 -3.86 -8.07
C TYR A 41 16.29 -4.00 -7.98
N TRP A 42 15.60 -2.96 -7.50
CA TRP A 42 14.16 -2.97 -7.34
C TRP A 42 13.60 -1.53 -7.21
N ALA A 43 12.84 -1.09 -8.21
CA ALA A 43 12.38 0.30 -8.34
C ALA A 43 11.12 0.66 -7.51
N ARG A 44 10.86 -0.03 -6.39
CA ARG A 44 9.74 0.27 -5.47
C ARG A 44 10.23 0.22 -4.03
N HIS A 45 9.43 0.72 -3.08
CA HIS A 45 9.82 0.80 -1.65
C HIS A 45 9.02 -0.20 -0.80
N SER A 46 7.70 -0.02 -0.78
CA SER A 46 6.76 -0.84 0.00
C SER A 46 5.36 -0.82 -0.63
N PRO A 47 5.19 -1.37 -1.84
CA PRO A 47 3.91 -1.29 -2.53
C PRO A 47 2.80 -2.05 -1.78
N VAL A 48 1.59 -1.51 -1.86
CA VAL A 48 0.36 -2.15 -1.40
C VAL A 48 -0.16 -3.10 -2.48
N LEU A 49 -0.51 -4.32 -2.09
CA LEU A 49 -0.96 -5.38 -2.98
C LEU A 49 -2.47 -5.57 -2.81
N PHE A 50 -3.26 -5.16 -3.80
CA PHE A 50 -4.72 -5.28 -3.79
C PHE A 50 -5.26 -5.11 -5.23
N PRO A 51 -6.28 -5.90 -5.66
CA PRO A 51 -7.08 -6.85 -4.88
C PRO A 51 -6.55 -8.30 -4.88
N ILE A 52 -5.32 -8.52 -5.36
CA ILE A 52 -4.67 -9.83 -5.35
C ILE A 52 -3.23 -9.72 -4.82
N VAL A 53 -2.69 -10.82 -4.31
CA VAL A 53 -1.28 -10.98 -3.96
C VAL A 53 -0.65 -11.99 -4.90
N GLY A 54 0.52 -11.68 -5.46
CA GLY A 54 1.20 -12.53 -6.44
C GLY A 54 0.60 -12.39 -7.83
N ARG A 55 0.64 -13.45 -8.63
CA ARG A 55 0.19 -13.46 -10.03
C ARG A 55 -0.90 -14.50 -10.23
N LEU A 56 -1.92 -14.17 -11.02
CA LEU A 56 -2.92 -15.13 -11.47
C LEU A 56 -2.38 -15.94 -12.65
N LYS A 57 -2.87 -17.17 -12.83
CA LYS A 57 -2.59 -17.95 -14.03
C LYS A 57 -3.11 -17.18 -15.25
N ASN A 58 -2.23 -16.94 -16.23
CA ASN A 58 -2.55 -16.17 -17.44
C ASN A 58 -3.10 -14.76 -17.15
N ASP A 59 -2.72 -14.15 -16.02
CA ASP A 59 -3.13 -12.78 -15.60
C ASP A 59 -4.65 -12.57 -15.61
N SER A 60 -5.43 -13.62 -15.36
CA SER A 60 -6.89 -13.56 -15.45
C SER A 60 -7.60 -14.50 -14.48
N TYR A 61 -8.88 -14.20 -14.26
CA TYR A 61 -9.80 -15.03 -13.48
C TYR A 61 -11.22 -14.94 -14.07
N PHE A 62 -12.11 -15.81 -13.60
CA PHE A 62 -13.51 -15.80 -13.98
C PHE A 62 -14.38 -15.42 -12.78
N TYR A 63 -15.40 -14.60 -13.05
CA TYR A 63 -16.45 -14.27 -12.09
C TYR A 63 -17.78 -14.17 -12.83
N LYS A 64 -18.80 -14.90 -12.36
CA LYS A 64 -20.13 -15.01 -13.01
C LYS A 64 -20.00 -15.26 -14.53
N ASP A 65 -19.21 -16.28 -14.89
CA ASP A 65 -18.91 -16.73 -16.27
C ASP A 65 -18.26 -15.69 -17.19
N LYS A 66 -17.85 -14.53 -16.65
CA LYS A 66 -17.11 -13.50 -17.38
C LYS A 66 -15.64 -13.52 -16.99
N LYS A 67 -14.77 -13.43 -18.00
CA LYS A 67 -13.32 -13.33 -17.83
C LYS A 67 -12.92 -11.90 -17.49
N TYR A 68 -12.02 -11.77 -16.52
CA TYR A 68 -11.40 -10.51 -16.09
C TYR A 68 -9.89 -10.66 -16.07
N SER A 69 -9.17 -9.55 -16.27
CA SER A 69 -7.70 -9.53 -16.27
C SER A 69 -7.18 -8.68 -15.12
N LEU A 70 -6.17 -9.17 -14.42
CA LEU A 70 -5.47 -8.42 -13.36
C LEU A 70 -3.97 -8.63 -13.50
N SER A 71 -3.22 -7.54 -13.45
CA SER A 71 -1.77 -7.58 -13.38
C SER A 71 -1.29 -8.13 -12.03
N GLN A 72 -0.05 -8.58 -11.99
CA GLN A 72 0.59 -9.08 -10.77
C GLN A 72 0.45 -8.08 -9.60
N HIS A 73 -0.02 -8.56 -8.45
CA HIS A 73 -0.35 -7.82 -7.22
C HIS A 73 -1.49 -6.78 -7.34
N GLY A 74 -2.26 -6.83 -8.42
CA GLY A 74 -3.40 -5.94 -8.64
C GLY A 74 -2.97 -4.52 -8.96
N PHE A 75 -3.86 -3.57 -8.68
CA PHE A 75 -3.77 -2.20 -9.18
C PHE A 75 -3.56 -1.14 -8.09
N ALA A 76 -3.72 -1.46 -6.79
CA ALA A 76 -3.70 -0.44 -5.75
C ALA A 76 -2.40 0.38 -5.72
N ARG A 77 -1.24 -0.27 -5.85
CA ARG A 77 0.09 0.39 -5.92
C ARG A 77 0.27 1.35 -7.11
N ASP A 78 -0.63 1.31 -8.09
CA ASP A 78 -0.57 2.06 -9.34
C ASP A 78 -1.71 3.09 -9.44
N LYS A 79 -2.36 3.41 -8.31
CA LYS A 79 -3.50 4.34 -8.20
C LYS A 79 -3.22 5.44 -7.18
N GLU A 80 -3.75 6.63 -7.41
CA GLU A 80 -3.72 7.71 -6.43
C GLU A 80 -4.78 7.47 -5.34
N PHE A 81 -4.39 7.55 -4.08
CA PHE A 81 -5.33 7.52 -2.96
C PHE A 81 -5.67 8.94 -2.51
N GLU A 82 -6.94 9.12 -2.12
CA GLU A 82 -7.44 10.34 -1.49
C GLU A 82 -6.93 10.44 -0.04
N LEU A 83 -6.42 11.59 0.36
CA LEU A 83 -6.10 11.87 1.77
C LEU A 83 -7.40 12.06 2.56
N ILE A 84 -7.62 11.24 3.59
CA ILE A 84 -8.80 11.33 4.46
C ILE A 84 -8.51 12.12 5.73
N LYS A 85 -7.37 11.86 6.35
CA LYS A 85 -6.98 12.51 7.61
C LYS A 85 -5.46 12.58 7.72
N LYS A 86 -4.97 13.69 8.26
CA LYS A 86 -3.56 13.86 8.62
C LYS A 86 -3.44 14.55 9.97
N GLU A 87 -2.61 13.99 10.83
CA GLU A 87 -2.11 14.58 12.07
C GLU A 87 -0.57 14.52 12.06
N ASP A 88 0.08 14.78 13.19
CA ASP A 88 1.53 14.74 13.30
C ASP A 88 2.07 13.31 13.25
N ASP A 89 1.43 12.37 13.93
CA ASP A 89 1.85 10.97 14.07
C ASP A 89 0.89 9.98 13.37
N PHE A 90 -0.10 10.48 12.64
CA PHE A 90 -1.14 9.69 11.97
C PHE A 90 -1.46 10.21 10.57
N ILE A 91 -1.70 9.31 9.63
CA ILE A 91 -2.25 9.64 8.31
C ILE A 91 -3.13 8.49 7.80
N GLU A 92 -4.22 8.83 7.11
CA GLU A 92 -5.15 7.86 6.51
C GLU A 92 -5.49 8.25 5.07
N PHE A 93 -5.49 7.25 4.20
CA PHE A 93 -5.77 7.33 2.78
C PHE A 93 -6.97 6.45 2.40
N SER A 94 -7.65 6.78 1.30
CA SER A 94 -8.76 5.99 0.75
C SER A 94 -8.64 5.79 -0.75
N LEU A 95 -8.85 4.56 -1.21
CA LEU A 95 -9.05 4.22 -2.62
C LEU A 95 -10.43 3.60 -2.78
N LYS A 96 -11.27 4.21 -3.60
CA LYS A 96 -12.57 3.68 -4.00
C LYS A 96 -12.47 3.07 -5.39
N ASN A 97 -13.39 2.17 -5.73
CA ASN A 97 -13.51 1.73 -7.12
C ASN A 97 -13.82 2.94 -8.03
N ASP A 98 -13.36 2.83 -9.26
CA ASP A 98 -13.60 3.74 -10.38
C ASP A 98 -13.98 2.95 -11.65
N GLU A 99 -14.27 3.64 -12.75
CA GLU A 99 -14.63 2.97 -14.01
C GLU A 99 -13.53 2.05 -14.56
N GLU A 100 -12.25 2.32 -14.27
CA GLU A 100 -11.12 1.54 -14.77
C GLU A 100 -10.93 0.24 -13.97
N THR A 101 -10.96 0.34 -12.65
CA THR A 101 -10.90 -0.81 -11.74
C THR A 101 -12.07 -1.76 -11.99
N LEU A 102 -13.29 -1.24 -12.23
CA LEU A 102 -14.48 -2.06 -12.50
C LEU A 102 -14.39 -2.87 -13.81
N LYS A 103 -13.57 -2.45 -14.79
CA LYS A 103 -13.32 -3.24 -16.00
C LYS A 103 -12.58 -4.55 -15.70
N ASN A 104 -11.74 -4.54 -14.68
CA ASN A 104 -10.80 -5.61 -14.34
C ASN A 104 -11.16 -6.34 -13.03
N TYR A 105 -11.96 -5.70 -12.18
CA TYR A 105 -12.37 -6.17 -10.87
C TYR A 105 -13.78 -5.65 -10.57
N PRO A 106 -14.84 -6.42 -10.90
CA PRO A 106 -16.23 -5.95 -10.99
C PRO A 106 -16.90 -5.87 -9.61
N PHE A 107 -16.23 -5.27 -8.64
CA PHE A 107 -16.72 -5.10 -7.28
C PHE A 107 -16.60 -3.63 -6.87
N LEU A 108 -17.65 -3.11 -6.27
CA LEU A 108 -17.62 -1.84 -5.56
C LEU A 108 -16.91 -2.04 -4.22
N PHE A 109 -15.86 -1.24 -3.98
CA PHE A 109 -15.03 -1.33 -2.79
C PHE A 109 -14.58 0.05 -2.31
N GLU A 110 -14.19 0.10 -1.04
CA GLU A 110 -13.40 1.20 -0.49
C GLU A 110 -12.28 0.58 0.37
N LEU A 111 -11.04 0.89 0.04
CA LEU A 111 -9.83 0.49 0.75
C LEU A 111 -9.28 1.70 1.50
N ASN A 112 -9.38 1.69 2.82
CA ASN A 112 -8.71 2.66 3.67
C ASN A 112 -7.40 2.08 4.22
N ILE A 113 -6.33 2.89 4.18
CA ILE A 113 -5.01 2.53 4.70
C ILE A 113 -4.54 3.63 5.62
N SER A 114 -4.21 3.30 6.86
CA SER A 114 -3.68 4.27 7.81
C SER A 114 -2.30 3.86 8.34
N TYR A 115 -1.51 4.88 8.63
CA TYR A 115 -0.17 4.80 9.18
C TYR A 115 -0.14 5.58 10.48
N LYS A 116 0.24 4.94 11.58
CA LYS A 116 0.33 5.54 12.92
C LYS A 116 1.69 5.28 13.54
N LEU A 117 2.31 6.31 14.11
CA LEU A 117 3.55 6.17 14.87
C LEU A 117 3.26 6.03 16.36
N GLU A 118 3.77 4.99 16.99
CA GLU A 118 3.68 4.77 18.43
C GLU A 118 5.06 4.45 19.01
N LYS A 119 5.69 5.44 19.66
CA LYS A 119 7.10 5.39 20.07
C LYS A 119 7.96 5.00 18.85
N THR A 120 8.64 3.87 18.90
CA THR A 120 9.49 3.33 17.82
C THR A 120 8.76 2.42 16.83
N LYS A 121 7.42 2.34 16.88
CA LYS A 121 6.62 1.46 16.03
C LYS A 121 5.88 2.25 14.97
N LEU A 122 5.84 1.71 13.75
CA LEU A 122 4.87 2.08 12.72
C LEU A 122 3.77 1.02 12.67
N ILE A 123 2.52 1.42 12.90
CA ILE A 123 1.34 0.57 12.77
C ILE A 123 0.66 0.91 11.46
N ILE A 124 0.48 -0.11 10.61
CA ILE A 124 -0.22 0.01 9.34
C ILE A 124 -1.55 -0.74 9.47
N SER A 125 -2.67 -0.06 9.28
CA SER A 125 -3.99 -0.67 9.31
C SER A 125 -4.65 -0.65 7.94
N TYR A 126 -5.24 -1.77 7.55
CA TYR A 126 -5.99 -1.92 6.32
C TYR A 126 -7.46 -2.17 6.64
N LYS A 127 -8.35 -1.38 6.03
CA LYS A 127 -9.79 -1.55 6.15
C LYS A 127 -10.42 -1.63 4.76
N VAL A 128 -10.92 -2.81 4.42
CA VAL A 128 -11.64 -3.04 3.17
C VAL A 128 -13.13 -3.04 3.45
N LYS A 129 -13.88 -2.15 2.81
CA LYS A 129 -15.34 -2.10 2.86
C LYS A 129 -15.89 -2.67 1.57
N ASN A 130 -16.72 -3.70 1.67
CA ASN A 130 -17.54 -4.14 0.56
C ASN A 130 -18.67 -3.14 0.32
N ARG A 131 -18.73 -2.53 -0.86
CA ARG A 131 -19.81 -1.63 -1.29
C ARG A 131 -20.72 -2.27 -2.33
N SER A 132 -20.45 -3.53 -2.70
CA SER A 132 -21.25 -4.32 -3.63
C SER A 132 -22.43 -4.96 -2.90
N GLU A 133 -23.47 -5.32 -3.65
CA GLU A 133 -24.56 -6.18 -3.14
C GLU A 133 -24.08 -7.62 -2.92
N ASP A 134 -23.18 -8.09 -3.79
CA ASP A 134 -22.57 -9.42 -3.71
C ASP A 134 -21.38 -9.47 -2.76
N ARG A 135 -20.92 -10.70 -2.46
CA ARG A 135 -19.68 -10.94 -1.72
C ARG A 135 -18.45 -10.39 -2.48
N LEU A 136 -17.64 -9.60 -1.80
CA LEU A 136 -16.32 -9.15 -2.27
C LEU A 136 -15.27 -10.25 -2.09
N TYR A 137 -14.55 -10.61 -3.15
CA TYR A 137 -13.43 -11.57 -3.11
C TYR A 137 -12.10 -10.87 -3.34
N PHE A 138 -11.21 -10.87 -2.34
CA PHE A 138 -9.93 -10.17 -2.46
C PHE A 138 -8.82 -10.86 -1.67
N SER A 139 -7.58 -10.50 -1.98
CA SER A 139 -6.42 -10.63 -1.10
C SER A 139 -5.80 -9.26 -0.89
N ILE A 140 -5.16 -9.07 0.27
CA ILE A 140 -4.47 -7.83 0.61
C ILE A 140 -3.10 -8.16 1.19
N GLY A 141 -2.09 -7.38 0.82
CA GLY A 141 -0.74 -7.54 1.33
C GLY A 141 0.07 -6.26 1.26
N ALA A 142 1.19 -6.28 1.97
CA ALA A 142 2.24 -5.28 1.91
C ALA A 142 3.51 -5.92 1.36
N HIS A 143 4.37 -5.14 0.73
CA HIS A 143 5.64 -5.65 0.21
C HIS A 143 6.82 -4.72 0.58
N PRO A 144 7.05 -4.41 1.87
CA PRO A 144 8.18 -3.57 2.26
C PRO A 144 9.51 -4.28 1.98
N ALA A 145 10.47 -3.56 1.40
CA ALA A 145 11.88 -3.95 1.51
C ALA A 145 12.59 -3.05 2.51
N PHE A 146 13.45 -3.67 3.32
CA PHE A 146 14.17 -2.99 4.39
C PHE A 146 15.65 -2.91 4.07
N ASN A 147 16.27 -1.77 4.36
CA ASN A 147 17.72 -1.69 4.42
C ASN A 147 18.21 -2.51 5.61
N ILE A 148 19.36 -3.15 5.42
CA ILE A 148 20.11 -3.82 6.48
C ILE A 148 21.35 -2.99 6.80
N SER A 149 21.78 -2.98 8.05
CA SER A 149 23.07 -2.36 8.39
C SER A 149 24.20 -3.35 8.11
N SER A 150 25.39 -2.82 7.79
CA SER A 150 26.58 -3.67 7.64
C SER A 150 26.92 -4.28 9.01
N GLY A 151 26.77 -5.60 9.16
CA GLY A 151 27.04 -6.33 10.40
C GLY A 151 25.84 -7.04 11.05
N ASP A 152 24.65 -7.01 10.44
CA ASP A 152 23.45 -7.71 10.94
C ASP A 152 23.44 -9.24 10.69
N PHE A 153 24.59 -9.86 10.35
CA PHE A 153 24.76 -11.30 10.14
C PHE A 153 26.03 -11.84 10.81
#